data_AF-M1ZSJ9-F1
#
_entry.id   AF-M1ZSJ9-F1
#
_cell.length_a   1.000
_cell.length_b   1.000
_cell.length_c   1.000
_cell.angle_alpha   90.00
_cell.angle_beta   90.00
_cell.angle_gamma   90.00
#
_symmetry.space_group_name_H-M   'P 1'
#
loop_
_entity.id
_entity.type
_entity.pdbx_description
1 polymer ?
#
loop_
_entity_poly.entity_id
_entity_poly.type
_entity_poly.pdbx_seq_one_letter_code
_entity_poly.pdbx_strand_id
1 'polypeptide(L)'
;RGYFQGMGNMTPTAISQVIEQLINVIFSLLFAAMFIKYGLEAGCAGGTVGTSLGALASALFLMYCHKKNGAIKVKDKSNIKDEKYSVVYLMKKIIYYGLPITLCVGMNSAGALIDVYNTKARLMVAGFNEVNATVLYGYLAKYQQFINVPIAIISSLSMAVLPVIAGAAAKGDKKQVKSNINYAFRSCFLISIPAAVG
;
A
#
# COMPACT_ATOMS: atom_id res chain seq x y z
N ARG A 1 8.93 -0.01 6.99
CA ARG A 1 7.49 -0.17 7.35
C ARG A 1 7.22 -1.58 7.88
N GLY A 2 7.46 -2.64 7.09
CA GLY A 2 7.20 -4.03 7.50
C GLY A 2 7.77 -4.45 8.87
N TYR A 3 8.98 -4.00 9.23
CA TYR A 3 9.56 -4.25 10.56
C TYR A 3 8.66 -3.75 11.71
N PHE A 4 8.25 -2.47 11.67
CA PHE A 4 7.40 -1.87 12.69
C PHE A 4 5.98 -2.46 12.71
N GLN A 5 5.43 -2.76 11.53
CA GLN A 5 4.14 -3.46 11.39
C GLN A 5 4.18 -4.87 12.01
N GLY A 6 5.26 -5.62 11.79
CA GLY A 6 5.46 -6.95 12.37
C GLY A 6 5.59 -6.94 13.89
N MET A 7 6.08 -5.85 14.47
CA MET A 7 6.13 -5.63 15.92
C MET A 7 4.81 -5.10 16.50
N GLY A 8 3.76 -4.95 15.69
CA GLY A 8 2.47 -4.38 16.12
C GLY A 8 2.50 -2.87 16.36
N ASN A 9 3.57 -2.16 16.00
CA ASN A 9 3.67 -0.71 16.13
C ASN A 9 3.43 -0.01 14.79
N MET A 10 2.20 0.44 14.55
CA MET A 10 1.83 1.10 13.29
C MET A 10 2.13 2.60 13.27
N THR A 11 2.35 3.24 14.41
CA THR A 11 2.51 4.70 14.49
C THR A 11 3.66 5.23 13.63
N PRO A 12 4.88 4.66 13.65
CA PRO A 12 5.97 5.12 12.78
C PRO A 12 5.67 4.89 11.29
N THR A 13 4.92 3.84 10.97
CA THR A 13 4.55 3.52 9.60
C THR A 13 3.53 4.50 9.05
N ALA A 14 2.51 4.83 9.84
CA ALA A 14 1.50 5.81 9.47
C ALA A 14 2.11 7.20 9.28
N ILE A 15 2.95 7.67 10.21
CA ILE A 15 3.64 8.97 10.08
C ILE A 15 4.55 8.98 8.86
N SER A 16 5.30 7.91 8.62
CA SER A 16 6.13 7.76 7.41
C SER A 16 5.32 7.87 6.12
N GLN A 17 4.11 7.30 6.06
CA GLN A 17 3.23 7.43 4.89
C GLN A 17 2.75 8.86 4.69
N VAL A 18 2.39 9.56 5.76
CA VAL A 18 1.97 10.97 5.67
C VAL A 18 3.12 11.86 5.20
N ILE A 19 4.32 11.69 5.78
CA ILE A 19 5.52 12.43 5.37
C ILE A 19 5.85 12.17 3.89
N GLU A 20 5.82 10.90 3.47
CA GLU A 20 6.05 10.51 2.07
C GLU A 20 5.11 11.24 1.13
N GLN A 21 3.80 11.24 1.44
CA GLN A 21 2.81 11.85 0.55
C GLN A 21 2.85 13.37 0.56
N LEU A 22 3.09 14.01 1.71
CA LEU A 22 3.25 15.46 1.76
C LEU A 22 4.44 15.93 0.91
N ILE A 23 5.59 15.30 1.09
CA ILE A 23 6.81 15.62 0.34
C ILE A 23 6.61 15.29 -1.14
N ASN A 24 6.04 14.13 -1.45
CA ASN A 24 5.74 13.74 -2.82
C ASN A 24 4.87 14.79 -3.52
N VAL A 25 3.76 15.21 -2.93
CA VAL A 25 2.85 16.19 -3.54
C VAL A 25 3.54 17.54 -3.73
N ILE A 26 4.24 18.05 -2.71
CA ILE A 26 4.93 19.35 -2.78
C ILE A 26 5.97 19.35 -3.90
N PHE A 27 6.89 18.38 -3.90
CA PHE A 27 7.98 18.35 -4.88
C PHE A 27 7.51 17.92 -6.26
N SER A 28 6.54 17.00 -6.38
CA SER A 28 5.99 16.62 -7.69
C SER A 28 5.33 17.81 -8.37
N LEU A 29 4.52 18.59 -7.65
CA LEU A 29 3.87 19.78 -8.22
C LEU A 29 4.88 20.88 -8.54
N LEU A 30 5.86 21.11 -7.66
CA LEU A 30 6.89 22.12 -7.87
C LEU A 30 7.74 21.82 -9.10
N PHE A 31 8.27 20.61 -9.23
CA PHE A 31 9.09 20.22 -10.37
C PHE A 31 8.28 20.05 -11.64
N ALA A 32 7.04 19.54 -11.57
CA ALA A 32 6.16 19.52 -12.73
C ALA A 32 5.89 20.93 -13.25
N ALA A 33 5.54 21.89 -12.37
CA ALA A 33 5.29 23.28 -12.76
C ALA A 33 6.53 24.00 -13.30
N MET A 34 7.72 23.67 -12.78
CA MET A 34 8.98 24.22 -13.26
C MET A 34 9.34 23.67 -14.65
N PHE A 35 9.20 22.35 -14.84
CA PHE A 35 9.66 21.68 -16.05
C PHE A 35 8.65 21.61 -17.18
N ILE A 36 7.35 21.85 -16.91
CA ILE A 36 6.33 21.89 -17.97
C ILE A 36 6.61 22.98 -19.01
N LYS A 37 7.37 24.03 -18.64
CA LYS A 37 7.83 25.08 -19.56
C LYS A 37 8.76 24.56 -20.65
N TYR A 38 9.47 23.46 -20.41
CA TYR A 38 10.37 22.81 -21.36
C TYR A 38 9.70 21.69 -22.17
N GLY A 39 8.39 21.48 -21.97
CA GLY A 39 7.60 20.47 -22.65
C GLY A 39 6.83 19.58 -21.69
N LEU A 40 5.81 18.91 -22.22
CA LEU A 40 4.98 17.99 -21.45
C LEU A 40 5.79 16.84 -20.84
N GLU A 41 6.73 16.29 -21.61
CA GLU A 41 7.62 15.20 -21.19
C GLU A 41 8.48 15.61 -19.99
N ALA A 42 9.05 16.82 -20.02
CA ALA A 42 9.84 17.37 -18.93
C ALA A 42 8.99 17.62 -17.67
N GLY A 43 7.75 18.10 -17.83
CA GLY A 43 6.79 18.22 -16.73
C GLY A 43 6.46 16.87 -16.08
N CYS A 44 6.24 15.81 -16.89
CA CYS A 44 6.01 14.46 -16.39
C CYS A 44 7.24 13.91 -15.65
N ALA A 45 8.43 14.11 -16.19
CA ALA A 45 9.68 13.73 -15.53
C ALA A 45 9.85 14.46 -14.19
N GLY A 46 9.57 15.77 -14.15
CA GLY A 46 9.57 16.57 -12.92
C GLY A 46 8.62 16.02 -11.85
N GLY A 47 7.43 15.58 -12.24
CA GLY A 47 6.50 14.91 -11.32
C GLY A 47 7.10 13.66 -10.66
N THR A 48 7.83 12.83 -11.40
CA THR A 48 8.41 11.60 -10.82
C THR A 48 9.50 11.86 -9.77
N VAL A 49 10.17 13.03 -9.82
CA VAL A 49 11.19 13.42 -8.83
C VAL A 49 10.61 13.52 -7.42
N GLY A 50 9.38 14.02 -7.29
CA GLY A 50 8.70 14.11 -6.00
C GLY A 50 8.49 12.74 -5.34
N THR A 51 8.23 11.70 -6.13
CA THR A 51 8.06 10.32 -5.60
C THR A 51 9.36 9.80 -5.01
N SER A 52 10.49 10.01 -5.68
CA SER A 52 11.82 9.62 -5.19
C SER A 52 12.21 10.38 -3.91
N LEU A 53 11.98 11.69 -3.88
CA LEU A 53 12.28 12.53 -2.70
C LEU A 53 11.38 12.19 -1.51
N GLY A 54 10.07 11.96 -1.76
CA GLY A 54 9.12 11.53 -0.75
C GLY A 54 9.52 10.20 -0.12
N ALA A 55 9.90 9.21 -0.94
CA ALA A 55 10.39 7.92 -0.48
C ALA A 55 11.70 8.03 0.31
N LEU A 56 12.63 8.88 -0.13
CA LEU A 56 13.89 9.13 0.58
C LEU A 56 13.63 9.74 1.97
N ALA A 57 12.80 10.77 2.05
CA ALA A 57 12.46 11.41 3.32
C ALA A 57 11.72 10.46 4.27
N SER A 58 10.80 9.64 3.75
CA SER A 58 10.09 8.62 4.53
C SER A 58 11.03 7.53 5.06
N ALA A 59 12.03 7.14 4.28
CA ALA A 59 13.07 6.20 4.69
C ALA A 59 14.00 6.79 5.75
N LEU A 60 14.43 8.04 5.60
CA LEU A 60 15.22 8.77 6.61
C LEU A 60 14.46 8.89 7.93
N PHE A 61 13.17 9.23 7.89
CA PHE A 61 12.32 9.27 9.07
C PHE A 61 12.22 7.90 9.76
N LEU A 62 12.03 6.82 9.00
CA LEU A 62 11.99 5.47 9.57
C LEU A 62 13.33 5.04 10.16
N MET A 63 14.46 5.39 9.53
CA MET A 63 15.79 5.15 10.07
C MET A 63 16.01 5.92 11.38
N TYR A 64 15.59 7.18 11.44
CA TYR A 64 15.62 7.98 12.67
C TYR A 64 14.76 7.34 13.77
N CYS A 65 13.51 6.96 13.46
CA CYS A 65 12.64 6.26 14.39
C CYS A 65 13.23 4.94 14.85
N HIS A 66 13.91 4.19 13.99
CA HIS A 66 14.57 2.93 14.35
C HIS A 66 15.74 3.17 15.32
N LYS A 67 16.58 4.18 15.04
CA LYS A 67 17.72 4.55 15.88
C LYS A 67 17.28 5.13 17.24
N LYS A 68 16.22 5.95 17.25
CA LYS A 68 15.65 6.55 18.47
C LYS A 68 14.86 5.55 19.29
N ASN A 69 14.11 4.65 18.64
CA ASN A 69 13.44 3.52 19.29
C ASN A 69 14.35 2.29 19.36
N GLY A 70 15.68 2.46 19.48
CA GLY A 70 16.65 1.36 19.71
C GLY A 70 16.39 0.49 20.95
N ALA A 71 15.22 0.66 21.58
CA ALA A 71 14.73 -0.04 22.74
C ALA A 71 13.19 -0.16 22.73
N ILE A 72 12.55 -0.63 21.65
CA ILE A 72 11.48 -1.62 21.91
C ILE A 72 12.24 -2.85 22.39
N LYS A 73 12.66 -2.81 23.67
CA LYS A 73 13.18 -3.96 24.40
C LYS A 73 12.18 -5.05 24.09
N VAL A 74 12.61 -6.09 23.38
CA VAL A 74 11.93 -7.37 23.39
C VAL A 74 11.76 -7.68 24.87
N LYS A 75 10.56 -7.43 25.41
CA LYS A 75 10.26 -7.65 26.82
C LYS A 75 10.57 -9.12 27.07
N ASP A 76 11.51 -9.36 27.96
CA ASP A 76 11.99 -10.66 28.41
C ASP A 76 12.55 -11.61 27.34
N LYS A 77 13.88 -11.51 27.15
CA LYS A 77 14.71 -12.64 26.70
C LYS A 77 14.98 -13.68 27.80
N SER A 78 14.28 -13.62 28.94
CA SER A 78 14.59 -14.47 30.09
C SER A 78 13.98 -15.88 30.01
N ASN A 79 13.07 -16.17 29.07
CA ASN A 79 12.40 -17.49 29.00
C ASN A 79 12.10 -18.03 27.59
N ILE A 80 12.56 -17.38 26.52
CA ILE A 80 12.39 -17.91 25.17
C ILE A 80 13.68 -18.63 24.82
N LYS A 81 13.62 -19.96 24.63
CA LYS A 81 14.71 -20.70 23.98
C LYS A 81 15.00 -19.97 22.67
N ASP A 82 16.16 -19.33 22.58
CA ASP A 82 16.67 -18.76 21.32
C ASP A 82 16.90 -19.93 20.36
N GLU A 83 15.84 -20.46 19.76
CA GLU A 83 15.94 -21.29 18.57
C GLU A 83 16.55 -20.38 17.50
N LYS A 84 17.87 -20.50 17.33
CA LYS A 84 18.62 -19.83 16.28
C LYS A 84 18.15 -20.39 14.95
N TYR A 85 17.03 -19.88 14.44
CA TYR A 85 16.59 -20.18 13.10
C TYR A 85 17.67 -19.72 12.12
N SER A 86 18.08 -20.60 11.22
CA SER A 86 19.01 -20.24 10.16
C SER A 86 18.45 -19.08 9.35
N VAL A 87 19.28 -18.07 9.07
CA VAL A 87 18.93 -16.92 8.23
C VAL A 87 18.37 -17.38 6.89
N VAL A 88 18.91 -18.46 6.33
CA VAL A 88 18.46 -19.06 5.07
C VAL A 88 17.03 -19.61 5.19
N TYR A 89 16.69 -20.23 6.33
CA TYR A 89 15.35 -20.74 6.59
C TYR A 89 14.33 -19.61 6.69
N LEU A 90 14.64 -18.55 7.45
CA LEU A 90 13.79 -17.36 7.57
C LEU A 90 13.60 -16.66 6.22
N MET A 91 14.67 -16.50 5.45
CA MET A 91 14.63 -15.90 4.12
C MET A 91 13.74 -16.72 3.16
N LYS A 92 13.90 -18.06 3.12
CA LYS A 92 13.01 -18.93 2.33
C LYS A 92 11.55 -18.76 2.73
N LYS A 93 11.27 -18.64 4.03
CA LYS A 93 9.91 -18.47 4.54
C LYS A 93 9.30 -17.12 4.14
N ILE A 94 10.09 -16.04 4.21
CA ILE A 94 9.67 -14.70 3.75
C ILE A 94 9.40 -14.72 2.25
N ILE A 95 10.26 -15.34 1.44
CA ILE A 95 10.05 -15.46 -0.01
C ILE A 95 8.80 -16.30 -0.29
N TYR A 96 8.63 -17.44 0.38
CA TYR A 96 7.49 -18.32 0.16
C TYR A 96 6.14 -17.66 0.48
N TYR A 97 6.05 -16.85 1.54
CA TYR A 97 4.85 -16.08 1.84
C TYR A 97 4.72 -14.80 1.00
N GLY A 98 5.83 -14.16 0.67
CA GLY A 98 5.85 -12.93 -0.12
C GLY A 98 5.50 -13.17 -1.59
N LEU A 99 5.89 -14.30 -2.17
CA LEU A 99 5.65 -14.63 -3.57
C LEU A 99 4.17 -14.65 -3.96
N PRO A 100 3.26 -15.36 -3.27
CA PRO A 100 1.83 -15.32 -3.59
C PRO A 100 1.22 -13.92 -3.38
N ILE A 101 1.67 -13.18 -2.37
CA ILE A 101 1.18 -11.81 -2.12
C ILE A 101 1.58 -10.89 -3.27
N THR A 102 2.85 -10.93 -3.68
CA THR A 102 3.37 -10.14 -4.81
C THR A 102 2.72 -10.56 -6.12
N LEU A 103 2.47 -11.86 -6.34
CA LEU A 103 1.73 -12.34 -7.51
C LEU A 103 0.32 -11.78 -7.55
N CYS A 104 -0.42 -11.76 -6.44
CA CYS A 104 -1.75 -11.14 -6.39
C CYS A 104 -1.72 -9.66 -6.77
N VAL A 105 -0.73 -8.90 -6.27
CA VAL A 105 -0.56 -7.48 -6.62
C VAL A 105 -0.18 -7.34 -8.10
N GLY A 106 0.71 -8.19 -8.61
CA GLY A 106 1.09 -8.21 -10.02
C GLY A 106 -0.08 -8.53 -10.94
N MET A 107 -0.96 -9.46 -10.55
CA MET A 107 -2.19 -9.76 -11.29
C MET A 107 -3.13 -8.57 -11.34
N ASN A 108 -3.22 -7.77 -10.27
CA ASN A 108 -4.02 -6.54 -10.27
C ASN A 108 -3.46 -5.51 -11.28
N SER A 109 -2.14 -5.28 -11.27
CA SER A 109 -1.47 -4.40 -12.24
C SER A 109 -1.61 -4.89 -13.68
N ALA A 110 -1.50 -6.20 -13.91
CA ALA A 110 -1.72 -6.80 -15.24
C ALA A 110 -3.18 -6.64 -15.68
N GLY A 111 -4.13 -6.81 -14.76
CA GLY A 111 -5.55 -6.55 -15.00
C GLY A 111 -5.79 -5.12 -15.49
N ALA A 112 -5.15 -4.12 -14.86
CA ALA A 112 -5.26 -2.74 -15.31
C ALA A 112 -4.75 -2.53 -16.76
N LEU A 113 -3.67 -3.21 -17.18
CA LEU A 113 -3.18 -3.14 -18.56
C LEU A 113 -4.16 -3.80 -19.55
N ILE A 114 -4.72 -4.95 -19.16
CA ILE A 114 -5.75 -5.64 -19.95
C ILE A 114 -7.00 -4.76 -20.09
N ASP A 115 -7.39 -4.07 -19.03
CA ASP A 115 -8.55 -3.16 -19.03
C ASP A 115 -8.33 -1.96 -19.95
N VAL A 116 -7.12 -1.36 -19.98
CA VAL A 116 -6.76 -0.31 -20.95
C VAL A 116 -6.97 -0.83 -22.37
N TYR A 117 -6.38 -1.98 -22.67
CA TYR A 117 -6.41 -2.55 -24.01
C TYR A 117 -7.85 -2.90 -24.43
N ASN A 118 -8.59 -3.61 -23.59
CA ASN A 118 -9.96 -4.04 -23.86
C ASN A 118 -10.90 -2.83 -24.01
N THR A 119 -10.83 -1.87 -23.09
CA THR A 119 -11.69 -0.68 -23.13
C THR A 119 -11.43 0.15 -24.38
N LYS A 120 -10.16 0.40 -24.72
CA LYS A 120 -9.80 1.14 -25.95
C LYS A 120 -10.22 0.38 -27.20
N ALA A 121 -9.97 -0.93 -27.27
CA ALA A 121 -10.36 -1.76 -28.41
C ALA A 121 -11.88 -1.73 -28.64
N ARG A 122 -12.68 -1.83 -27.57
CA ARG A 122 -14.15 -1.77 -27.65
C ARG A 122 -14.66 -0.37 -28.04
N LEU A 123 -14.01 0.69 -27.58
CA LEU A 123 -14.34 2.06 -28.01
C LEU A 123 -14.03 2.28 -29.50
N MET A 124 -12.92 1.74 -30.01
CA MET A 124 -12.61 1.83 -31.45
C MET A 124 -13.64 1.06 -32.30
N VAL A 125 -14.09 -0.12 -31.86
CA VAL A 125 -15.17 -0.87 -32.52
C VAL A 125 -16.50 -0.10 -32.50
N ALA A 126 -16.77 0.67 -31.45
CA ALA A 126 -17.93 1.55 -31.36
C ALA A 126 -17.84 2.81 -32.24
N GLY A 127 -16.75 3.00 -33.00
CA GLY A 127 -16.57 4.09 -33.95
C GLY A 127 -15.82 5.31 -33.38
N PHE A 128 -15.25 5.23 -32.18
CA PHE A 128 -14.43 6.32 -31.63
C PHE A 128 -13.02 6.32 -32.22
N ASN A 129 -12.52 7.51 -32.55
CA ASN A 129 -11.11 7.71 -32.93
C ASN A 129 -10.17 7.40 -31.75
N GLU A 130 -8.95 6.96 -32.02
CA GLU A 130 -7.95 6.54 -31.03
C GLU A 130 -7.64 7.62 -29.98
N VAL A 131 -7.59 8.88 -30.41
CA VAL A 131 -7.41 10.05 -29.53
C VAL A 131 -8.59 10.17 -28.56
N ASN A 132 -9.82 10.09 -29.07
CA ASN A 132 -11.04 10.20 -28.26
C ASN A 132 -11.19 9.02 -27.30
N ALA A 133 -10.85 7.80 -27.72
CA ALA A 133 -10.84 6.62 -26.87
C ALA A 133 -9.84 6.76 -25.72
N THR A 134 -8.66 7.36 -25.99
CA THR A 134 -7.66 7.63 -24.96
C THR A 134 -8.12 8.69 -23.96
N VAL A 135 -8.80 9.74 -24.42
CA VAL A 135 -9.39 10.75 -23.53
C VAL A 135 -10.50 10.16 -22.66
N LEU A 136 -11.40 9.34 -23.23
CA LEU A 136 -12.46 8.64 -22.48
C LEU A 136 -11.88 7.71 -21.41
N TYR A 137 -10.85 6.96 -21.75
CA TYR A 137 -10.14 6.14 -20.78
C TYR A 137 -9.48 6.98 -19.67
N GLY A 138 -8.96 8.16 -20.02
CA GLY A 138 -8.45 9.13 -19.04
C GLY A 138 -9.50 9.60 -18.03
N TYR A 139 -10.77 9.74 -18.45
CA TYR A 139 -11.87 10.00 -17.51
C TYR A 139 -12.15 8.79 -16.61
N LEU A 140 -12.17 7.57 -17.17
CA LEU A 140 -12.34 6.35 -16.38
C LEU A 140 -11.28 6.21 -15.29
N ALA A 141 -10.01 6.49 -15.63
CA ALA A 141 -8.91 6.49 -14.66
C ALA A 141 -9.13 7.49 -13.51
N LYS A 142 -9.70 8.68 -13.79
CA LYS A 142 -10.08 9.64 -12.74
C LYS A 142 -11.18 9.10 -11.82
N TYR A 143 -12.18 8.40 -12.37
CA TYR A 143 -13.24 7.78 -11.56
C TYR A 143 -12.71 6.61 -10.72
N GLN A 144 -11.75 5.83 -11.23
CA GLN A 144 -11.07 4.80 -10.43
C GLN A 144 -10.40 5.37 -9.17
N GLN A 145 -9.92 6.62 -9.22
CA GLN A 145 -9.38 7.30 -8.04
C GLN A 145 -10.41 7.41 -6.91
N PHE A 146 -11.68 7.68 -7.24
CA PHE A 146 -12.79 7.74 -6.27
C PHE A 146 -13.14 6.35 -5.72
N ILE A 147 -13.14 5.33 -6.58
CA ILE A 147 -13.36 3.93 -6.17
C ILE A 147 -12.29 3.50 -5.13
N ASN A 148 -11.06 3.99 -5.26
CA ASN A 148 -9.97 3.66 -4.35
C ASN A 148 -10.08 4.30 -2.96
N VAL A 149 -10.93 5.31 -2.76
CA VAL A 149 -11.08 5.97 -1.44
C VAL A 149 -11.59 5.00 -0.36
N PRO A 150 -12.76 4.33 -0.51
CA PRO A 150 -13.21 3.34 0.47
C PRO A 150 -12.26 2.13 0.58
N ILE A 151 -11.65 1.71 -0.54
CA ILE A 151 -10.67 0.61 -0.57
C ILE A 151 -9.44 0.95 0.29
N ALA A 152 -8.98 2.20 0.27
CA ALA A 152 -7.86 2.66 1.10
C ALA A 152 -8.18 2.51 2.60
N ILE A 153 -9.39 2.84 3.03
CA ILE A 153 -9.81 2.69 4.42
C ILE A 153 -9.82 1.19 4.81
N ILE A 154 -10.41 0.33 3.98
CA ILE A 154 -10.48 -1.12 4.21
C ILE A 154 -9.09 -1.76 4.26
N SER A 155 -8.18 -1.37 3.36
CA SER A 155 -6.80 -1.89 3.34
C SER A 155 -6.00 -1.46 4.58
N SER A 156 -6.18 -0.22 5.05
CA SER A 156 -5.56 0.26 6.29
C SER A 156 -6.05 -0.51 7.53
N LEU A 157 -7.36 -0.78 7.61
CA LEU A 157 -7.95 -1.60 8.66
C LEU A 157 -7.40 -3.03 8.61
N SER A 158 -7.30 -3.61 7.42
CA SER A 158 -6.75 -4.96 7.23
C SER A 158 -5.31 -5.06 7.71
N MET A 159 -4.48 -4.07 7.39
CA MET A 159 -3.10 -4.00 7.90
C MET A 159 -3.04 -3.86 9.43
N ALA A 160 -4.01 -3.19 10.05
CA ALA A 160 -4.05 -3.00 11.50
C ALA A 160 -4.54 -4.22 12.27
N VAL A 161 -5.48 -4.97 11.70
CA VAL A 161 -6.03 -6.16 12.32
C VAL A 161 -5.09 -7.36 12.18
N LEU A 162 -4.29 -7.44 11.12
CA LEU A 162 -3.42 -8.59 10.84
C LEU A 162 -2.48 -8.97 12.01
N PRO A 163 -1.73 -8.05 12.63
CA PRO A 163 -0.89 -8.38 13.80
C PRO A 163 -1.71 -8.81 15.02
N VAL A 164 -2.90 -8.23 15.21
CA VAL A 164 -3.79 -8.53 16.34
C VAL A 164 -4.33 -9.96 16.23
N ILE A 165 -4.71 -10.39 15.03
CA ILE A 165 -5.10 -11.78 14.75
C ILE A 165 -3.90 -12.71 14.91
N ALA A 166 -2.74 -12.36 14.33
CA ALA A 166 -1.53 -13.18 14.40
C ALA A 166 -1.07 -13.39 15.86
N GLY A 167 -1.15 -12.36 16.70
CA GLY A 167 -0.83 -12.43 18.13
C GLY A 167 -1.81 -13.31 18.92
N ALA A 168 -3.11 -13.21 18.66
CA ALA A 168 -4.12 -14.07 19.28
C ALA A 168 -3.97 -15.55 18.84
N ALA A 169 -3.67 -15.77 17.56
CA ALA A 169 -3.42 -17.11 17.01
C ALA A 169 -2.15 -17.74 17.61
N ALA A 170 -1.08 -16.97 17.79
CA ALA A 170 0.15 -17.43 18.43
C ALA A 170 -0.05 -17.85 19.90
N LYS A 171 -1.01 -17.23 20.60
CA LYS A 171 -1.41 -17.59 21.98
C LYS A 171 -2.39 -18.77 22.05
N GLY A 172 -2.87 -19.27 20.91
CA GLY A 172 -3.88 -20.33 20.85
C GLY A 172 -5.30 -19.89 21.21
N ASP A 173 -5.58 -18.59 21.39
CA ASP A 173 -6.90 -18.07 21.76
C ASP A 173 -7.84 -18.00 20.54
N LYS A 174 -8.47 -19.14 20.24
CA LYS A 174 -9.41 -19.27 19.12
C LYS A 174 -10.64 -18.36 19.25
N LYS A 175 -11.10 -18.04 20.47
CA LYS A 175 -12.25 -17.16 20.69
C LYS A 175 -11.89 -15.73 20.27
N GLN A 176 -10.72 -15.25 20.70
CA GLN A 176 -10.25 -13.92 20.36
C GLN A 176 -9.94 -13.78 18.87
N VAL A 177 -9.36 -14.82 18.24
CA VAL A 177 -9.19 -14.87 16.77
C VAL A 177 -10.52 -14.70 16.05
N LYS A 178 -11.54 -15.50 16.42
CA LYS A 178 -12.87 -15.43 15.78
C LYS A 178 -13.53 -14.06 15.99
N SER A 179 -13.43 -13.50 17.19
CA SER A 179 -13.93 -12.18 17.51
C SER A 179 -13.30 -11.10 16.63
N ASN A 180 -11.95 -11.06 16.58
CA ASN A 180 -11.21 -10.08 15.79
C ASN A 180 -11.50 -10.17 14.29
N ILE A 181 -11.65 -11.39 13.75
CA ILE A 181 -12.07 -11.62 12.36
C ILE A 181 -13.47 -11.05 12.12
N ASN A 182 -14.44 -11.37 12.99
CA ASN A 182 -15.80 -10.84 12.86
C ASN A 182 -15.85 -9.31 12.95
N TYR A 183 -15.10 -8.70 13.86
CA TYR A 183 -14.99 -7.25 13.95
C TYR A 183 -14.42 -6.64 12.68
N ALA A 184 -13.38 -7.24 12.10
CA ALA A 184 -12.80 -6.78 10.84
C ALA A 184 -13.82 -6.82 9.70
N PHE A 185 -14.50 -7.96 9.52
CA PHE A 185 -15.52 -8.10 8.47
C PHE A 185 -16.68 -7.12 8.67
N ARG A 186 -17.18 -6.96 9.90
CA ARG A 186 -18.28 -6.04 10.19
C ARG A 186 -17.91 -4.60 9.84
N SER A 187 -16.71 -4.17 10.21
CA SER A 187 -16.19 -2.84 9.86
C SER A 187 -15.98 -2.69 8.35
N CYS A 188 -15.47 -3.72 7.66
CA CYS A 188 -15.34 -3.70 6.20
C CYS A 188 -16.70 -3.54 5.52
N PHE A 189 -17.73 -4.30 5.93
CA PHE A 189 -19.06 -4.22 5.32
C PHE A 189 -19.77 -2.90 5.62
N LEU A 190 -19.59 -2.33 6.81
CA LEU A 190 -20.12 -1.01 7.15
C LEU A 190 -19.60 0.10 6.24
N ILE A 191 -18.40 -0.05 5.68
CA ILE A 191 -17.80 0.92 4.76
C ILE A 191 -18.12 0.55 3.30
N SER A 192 -17.99 -0.73 2.95
CA SER A 192 -18.10 -1.20 1.56
C SER A 192 -19.53 -1.14 1.02
N ILE A 193 -20.54 -1.47 1.83
CA ILE A 193 -21.93 -1.52 1.36
C ILE A 193 -22.44 -0.12 0.99
N PRO A 194 -22.33 0.91 1.85
CA PRO A 194 -22.73 2.27 1.47
C PRO A 194 -21.93 2.79 0.29
N ALA A 195 -20.61 2.55 0.27
CA ALA A 195 -19.75 2.99 -0.84
C ALA A 195 -20.08 2.34 -2.19
N ALA A 196 -20.66 1.13 -2.19
CA ALA A 196 -21.11 0.46 -3.42
C ALA A 196 -22.46 0.98 -3.91
N VAL A 197 -23.32 1.47 -3.01
CA VAL A 197 -24.65 2.01 -3.35
C VAL A 197 -24.54 3.45 -3.87
N GLY A 198 -23.61 4.24 -3.33
CA GLY A 198 -23.42 5.65 -3.65
C GLY A 198 -23.82 6.57 -2.51
#